data_AF-A0A2A4WG48-F1
#
_entry.id   AF-A0A2A4WG48-F1
#
_cell.length_a   1.000
_cell.length_b   1.000
_cell.length_c   1.000
_cell.angle_alpha   90.00
_cell.angle_beta   90.00
_cell.angle_gamma   90.00
#
_symmetry.space_group_name_H-M   'P 1'
#
loop_
_entity.id
_entity.type
_entity.pdbx_description
1 polymer ?
#
loop_
_entity_poly.entity_id
_entity_poly.type
_entity_poly.pdbx_seq_one_letter_code
_entity_poly.pdbx_strand_id
1 'polypeptide(L)'
;MSAQGTRQTNLSEVFHHSTSGAPLSPACKKKPHSPFSIRFSEDERSYLEQQAGNRPLGAYIRDELLAEKAQKRRISRKPAIEDVQYAALLAALGQSRLSSNLNQLSKNANTGTLDVSGDTEQQLQDACQAIFAMREALFVALRLRSGGGS
;
A
#
# COMPACT_ATOMS: atom_id res chain seq x y z
N MET A 1 4.74 3.80 60.56
CA MET A 1 5.28 3.31 59.28
C MET A 1 4.10 2.75 58.49
N SER A 2 3.57 3.50 57.52
CA SER A 2 2.47 3.02 56.67
C SER A 2 2.81 3.33 55.23
N ALA A 3 2.99 2.26 54.45
CA ALA A 3 3.42 2.26 53.07
C ALA A 3 2.36 2.92 52.17
N GLN A 4 2.80 3.88 51.36
CA GLN A 4 2.01 4.44 50.26
C GLN A 4 2.02 3.42 49.12
N GLY A 5 0.90 2.72 48.93
CA GLY A 5 0.66 1.88 47.76
C GLY A 5 0.41 2.76 46.53
N THR A 6 1.34 2.74 45.58
CA THR A 6 1.21 3.34 44.27
C THR A 6 0.00 2.75 43.54
N ARG A 7 -1.03 3.56 43.28
CA ARG A 7 -2.13 3.21 42.38
C ARG A 7 -1.56 3.05 40.97
N GLN A 8 -1.36 1.80 40.57
CA GLN A 8 -1.01 1.45 39.21
C GLN A 8 -2.29 1.58 38.38
N THR A 9 -2.50 2.75 37.78
CA THR A 9 -3.62 2.96 36.86
C THR A 9 -3.40 2.08 35.63
N ASN A 10 -4.32 1.13 35.45
CA ASN A 10 -4.28 0.18 34.37
C ASN A 10 -4.47 0.95 33.05
N LEU A 11 -3.51 0.83 32.13
CA LEU A 11 -3.53 1.53 30.83
C LEU A 11 -4.86 1.34 30.06
N SER A 12 -5.59 0.25 30.32
CA SER A 12 -6.90 -0.02 29.72
C SER A 12 -8.01 0.95 30.13
N GLU A 13 -7.96 1.53 31.34
CA GLU A 13 -9.02 2.44 31.82
C GLU A 13 -9.00 3.79 31.09
N VAL A 14 -7.82 4.25 30.65
CA VAL A 14 -7.64 5.51 29.92
C VAL A 14 -8.30 5.43 28.53
N PHE A 15 -8.24 4.27 27.88
CA PHE A 15 -8.83 4.08 26.55
C PHE A 15 -10.36 4.05 26.56
N HIS A 16 -10.99 3.65 27.67
CA HIS A 16 -12.45 3.56 27.76
C HIS A 16 -13.15 4.91 28.02
N HIS A 17 -12.46 5.91 28.58
CA HIS A 17 -13.08 7.21 28.85
C HIS A 17 -13.29 8.08 27.60
N SER A 18 -12.51 7.86 26.53
CA SER A 18 -12.64 8.58 25.25
C SER A 18 -13.79 8.11 24.36
N THR A 19 -14.52 7.05 24.74
CA THR A 19 -15.64 6.49 23.96
C THR A 19 -17.01 6.73 24.59
N SER A 20 -17.11 7.47 25.70
CA SER A 20 -18.39 7.84 26.33
C SER A 20 -19.14 8.97 25.60
N GLY A 21 -19.05 9.00 24.26
CA GLY A 21 -19.98 9.76 23.43
C GLY A 21 -21.23 8.91 23.23
N ALA A 22 -22.39 9.41 23.66
CA ALA A 22 -23.69 8.78 23.41
C ALA A 22 -23.80 8.35 21.93
N PRO A 23 -24.38 7.18 21.63
CA PRO A 23 -24.51 6.73 20.25
C PRO A 23 -25.37 7.72 19.49
N LEU A 24 -24.75 8.47 18.57
CA LEU A 24 -25.47 9.25 17.57
C LEU A 24 -26.40 8.27 16.84
N SER A 25 -27.71 8.50 16.96
CA SER A 25 -28.75 7.74 16.25
C SER A 25 -28.32 7.56 14.79
N PRO A 26 -28.44 6.36 14.19
CA PRO A 26 -27.96 6.14 12.84
C PRO A 26 -28.76 7.04 11.90
N ALA A 27 -28.15 8.15 11.47
CA ALA A 27 -28.71 9.00 10.44
C ALA A 27 -29.04 8.10 9.24
N CYS A 28 -30.29 8.12 8.80
CA CYS A 28 -30.75 7.34 7.66
C CYS A 28 -29.93 7.77 6.44
N LYS A 29 -28.87 7.02 6.13
CA LYS A 29 -28.03 7.25 4.96
C LYS A 29 -28.94 7.00 3.76
N LYS A 30 -29.37 8.07 3.08
CA LYS A 30 -30.14 7.97 1.83
C LYS A 30 -29.36 7.05 0.91
N LYS A 31 -29.99 5.95 0.49
CA LYS A 31 -29.37 5.00 -0.42
C LYS A 31 -28.99 5.75 -1.69
N PRO A 32 -27.75 5.60 -2.19
CA PRO A 32 -27.37 6.24 -3.44
C PRO A 32 -28.31 5.75 -4.55
N HIS A 33 -28.54 6.60 -5.55
CA HIS A 33 -29.23 6.19 -6.76
C HIS A 33 -28.51 4.99 -7.38
N SER A 34 -29.29 4.05 -7.93
CA SER A 34 -28.74 2.91 -8.64
C SER A 34 -27.85 3.37 -9.81
N PRO A 35 -26.76 2.66 -10.11
CA PRO A 35 -25.92 2.98 -11.27
C PRO A 35 -26.73 3.04 -12.57
N PHE A 36 -26.37 3.97 -13.45
CA PHE A 36 -26.90 4.02 -14.81
C PHE A 36 -26.12 3.04 -15.70
N SER A 37 -26.83 2.13 -16.36
CA SER A 37 -26.25 1.11 -17.25
C SER A 37 -26.51 1.48 -18.70
N ILE A 38 -25.46 1.58 -19.50
CA ILE A 38 -25.52 1.83 -20.95
C ILE A 38 -24.95 0.59 -21.65
N ARG A 39 -25.61 0.13 -22.72
CA ARG A 39 -25.10 -0.92 -23.60
C ARG A 39 -24.36 -0.28 -24.76
N PHE A 40 -23.15 -0.76 -25.02
CA PHE A 40 -22.35 -0.37 -26.18
C PHE A 40 -22.13 -1.59 -27.08
N SER A 41 -22.07 -1.36 -28.38
CA SER A 41 -21.47 -2.30 -29.31
C SER A 41 -19.94 -2.40 -29.07
N GLU A 42 -19.31 -3.42 -29.65
CA GLU A 42 -17.87 -3.64 -29.49
C GLU A 42 -17.04 -2.50 -30.10
N ASP A 43 -17.48 -1.95 -31.24
CA ASP A 43 -16.83 -0.83 -31.92
C ASP A 43 -16.92 0.47 -31.09
N GLU A 44 -18.12 0.79 -30.59
CA GLU A 44 -18.34 1.97 -29.74
C GLU A 44 -17.53 1.88 -28.45
N ARG A 45 -17.48 0.69 -27.84
CA ARG A 45 -16.72 0.47 -26.60
C ARG A 45 -15.22 0.65 -26.84
N SER A 46 -14.69 0.04 -27.91
CA SER A 46 -13.30 0.16 -28.31
C SER A 46 -12.90 1.61 -28.56
N TYR A 47 -13.75 2.36 -29.28
CA TYR A 47 -13.55 3.79 -29.53
C TYR A 47 -13.49 4.60 -28.22
N LEU A 48 -14.44 4.39 -27.31
CA LEU A 48 -14.45 5.10 -26.03
C LEU A 48 -13.29 4.69 -25.12
N GLU A 49 -12.84 3.44 -25.15
CA GLU A 49 -11.67 2.98 -24.39
C GLU A 49 -10.36 3.61 -24.92
N GLN A 50 -10.24 3.80 -26.24
CA GLN A 50 -9.11 4.53 -26.84
C GLN A 50 -9.09 6.00 -26.39
N GLN A 51 -10.25 6.67 -26.41
CA GLN A 51 -10.37 8.06 -25.96
C GLN A 51 -10.14 8.22 -24.45
N ALA A 52 -10.60 7.26 -23.64
CA ALA A 52 -10.41 7.28 -22.20
C ALA A 52 -8.94 7.08 -21.77
N GLY A 53 -8.13 6.42 -22.61
CA GLY A 53 -6.72 6.15 -22.35
C GLY A 53 -6.51 5.41 -21.02
N ASN A 54 -5.82 6.06 -20.07
CA ASN A 54 -5.50 5.45 -18.76
C ASN A 54 -6.61 5.67 -17.69
N ARG A 55 -7.68 6.39 -18.04
CA ARG A 55 -8.83 6.64 -17.16
C ARG A 55 -9.85 5.50 -17.28
N PRO A 56 -10.59 5.17 -16.21
CA PRO A 56 -11.67 4.20 -16.31
C PRO A 56 -12.81 4.78 -17.16
N LEU A 57 -13.40 3.96 -18.01
CA LEU A 57 -14.42 4.35 -18.99
C LEU A 57 -15.58 5.15 -18.36
N GLY A 58 -16.09 4.72 -17.21
CA GLY A 58 -17.16 5.43 -16.51
C GLY A 58 -16.78 6.75 -15.85
N ALA A 59 -15.47 7.02 -15.64
CA ALA A 59 -15.01 8.35 -15.24
C ALA A 59 -14.91 9.26 -16.47
N TYR A 60 -14.31 8.76 -17.56
CA TYR A 60 -14.22 9.48 -18.82
C TYR A 60 -15.60 9.93 -19.33
N ILE A 61 -16.56 9.00 -19.44
CA ILE A 61 -17.93 9.31 -19.87
C ILE A 61 -18.60 10.34 -18.95
N ARG A 62 -18.35 10.26 -17.64
CA ARG A 62 -18.93 11.20 -16.68
C ARG A 62 -18.34 12.60 -16.85
N ASP A 63 -17.04 12.70 -17.02
CA ASP A 63 -16.34 13.97 -17.21
C ASP A 63 -16.81 14.65 -18.50
N GLU A 64 -16.98 13.88 -19.58
CA GLU A 64 -17.50 14.38 -20.86
C GLU A 64 -18.96 14.88 -20.74
N LEU A 65 -19.81 14.16 -20.00
CA LEU A 65 -21.23 14.50 -19.87
C LEU A 65 -21.52 15.63 -18.86
N LEU A 66 -20.75 15.69 -17.76
CA LEU A 66 -21.03 16.61 -16.65
C LEU A 66 -20.05 17.77 -16.57
N ALA A 67 -18.87 17.69 -17.20
CA ALA A 67 -17.84 18.73 -17.23
C ALA A 67 -17.69 19.45 -15.88
N GLU A 68 -17.96 20.75 -15.82
CA GLU A 68 -17.83 21.60 -14.62
C GLU A 68 -18.86 21.32 -13.52
N LYS A 69 -19.96 20.61 -13.82
CA LYS A 69 -21.01 20.27 -12.86
C LYS A 69 -20.70 18.99 -12.06
N ALA A 70 -19.64 18.26 -12.42
CA ALA A 70 -19.24 17.06 -11.69
C ALA A 70 -18.52 17.42 -10.38
N GLN A 71 -18.96 16.84 -9.26
CA GLN A 71 -18.17 16.88 -8.02
C GLN A 71 -16.84 16.13 -8.22
N LYS A 72 -15.71 16.79 -7.92
CA LYS A 72 -14.36 16.23 -8.04
C LYS A 72 -14.20 15.01 -7.13
N ARG A 73 -14.31 13.80 -7.69
CA ARG A 73 -14.02 12.54 -6.99
C ARG A 73 -12.56 12.17 -7.19
N ARG A 74 -12.02 11.38 -6.25
CA ARG A 74 -10.69 10.79 -6.38
C ARG A 74 -10.66 9.92 -7.65
N ILE A 75 -9.87 10.35 -8.63
CA ILE A 75 -9.70 9.63 -9.88
C ILE A 75 -8.90 8.36 -9.57
N SER A 76 -9.53 7.21 -9.75
CA SER A 76 -8.83 5.92 -9.76
C SER A 76 -8.41 5.66 -11.21
N ARG A 77 -7.10 5.60 -11.49
CA ARG A 77 -6.58 5.23 -12.82
C ARG A 77 -6.41 3.72 -12.93
N LYS A 78 -6.42 3.19 -14.16
CA LYS A 78 -6.00 1.81 -14.38
C LYS A 78 -4.48 1.71 -14.08
N PRO A 79 -4.01 0.66 -13.39
CA PRO A 79 -2.58 0.44 -13.23
C PRO A 79 -1.97 0.16 -14.61
N ALA A 80 -0.80 0.74 -14.90
CA ALA A 80 -0.07 0.43 -16.12
C ALA A 80 0.51 -1.00 -16.04
N ILE A 81 0.78 -1.64 -17.18
CA ILE A 81 1.39 -2.99 -17.24
C ILE A 81 2.69 -3.03 -16.43
N GLU A 82 3.51 -1.98 -16.54
CA GLU A 82 4.74 -1.78 -15.77
C GLU A 82 4.48 -1.80 -14.25
N ASP A 83 3.45 -1.10 -13.78
CA ASP A 83 3.11 -1.01 -12.34
C ASP A 83 2.80 -2.41 -11.76
N VAL A 84 2.18 -3.29 -12.57
CA VAL A 84 1.84 -4.67 -12.17
C VAL A 84 3.10 -5.53 -12.07
N GLN A 85 4.04 -5.40 -13.02
CA GLN A 85 5.29 -6.17 -13.01
C GLN A 85 6.17 -5.81 -11.80
N TYR A 86 6.29 -4.51 -11.49
CA TYR A 86 7.02 -4.07 -10.30
C TYR A 86 6.36 -4.52 -9.00
N ALA A 87 5.02 -4.49 -8.91
CA ALA A 87 4.31 -5.00 -7.76
C ALA A 87 4.54 -6.50 -7.56
N ALA A 88 4.55 -7.29 -8.64
CA ALA A 88 4.85 -8.71 -8.60
C ALA A 88 6.30 -8.98 -8.15
N LEU A 89 7.26 -8.19 -8.62
CA LEU A 89 8.66 -8.30 -8.20
C LEU A 89 8.84 -7.97 -6.70
N LEU A 90 8.19 -6.92 -6.21
CA LEU A 90 8.19 -6.58 -4.78
C LEU A 90 7.51 -7.66 -3.92
N ALA A 91 6.42 -8.24 -4.41
CA ALA A 91 5.77 -9.36 -3.74
C ALA A 91 6.70 -10.58 -3.66
N ALA A 92 7.37 -10.93 -4.76
CA ALA A 92 8.35 -12.03 -4.79
C ALA A 92 9.53 -11.79 -3.83
N LEU A 93 10.04 -10.55 -3.76
CA LEU A 93 11.05 -10.16 -2.78
C LEU A 93 10.56 -10.33 -1.34
N GLY A 94 9.33 -9.91 -1.03
CA GLY A 94 8.70 -10.12 0.27
C GLY A 94 8.56 -11.60 0.63
N GLN A 95 8.32 -12.47 -0.35
CA GLN A 95 8.20 -13.92 -0.18
C GLN A 95 9.55 -14.65 -0.06
N SER A 96 10.68 -14.02 -0.41
CA SER A 96 12.00 -14.65 -0.42
C SER A 96 12.58 -14.97 0.98
N ARG A 97 11.81 -14.71 2.05
CA ARG A 97 12.15 -15.04 3.45
C ARG A 97 13.50 -14.51 3.93
N LEU A 98 13.99 -13.40 3.38
CA LEU A 98 15.31 -12.83 3.72
C LEU A 98 15.51 -12.64 5.23
N SER A 99 14.50 -12.15 5.95
CA SER A 99 14.57 -11.97 7.41
C SER A 99 14.76 -13.29 8.16
N SER A 100 14.15 -14.38 7.67
CA SER A 100 14.34 -15.71 8.25
C SER A 100 15.75 -16.25 7.99
N ASN A 101 16.27 -16.05 6.78
CA ASN A 101 17.62 -16.47 6.41
C ASN A 101 18.69 -15.69 7.20
N LEU A 102 18.50 -14.37 7.36
CA LEU A 102 19.35 -13.54 8.22
C LEU A 102 19.33 -14.02 9.68
N ASN A 103 18.17 -14.37 10.22
CA ASN A 103 18.07 -14.89 11.58
C ASN A 103 18.79 -16.26 11.75
N GLN A 104 18.79 -17.09 10.71
CA GLN A 104 19.55 -18.35 10.70
C GLN A 104 21.06 -18.08 10.65
N LEU A 105 21.51 -17.11 9.85
CA LEU A 105 22.91 -16.69 9.82
C LEU A 105 23.37 -16.13 11.16
N SER A 106 22.57 -15.26 11.79
CA SER A 106 22.87 -14.73 13.12
C SER A 106 22.93 -15.83 14.18
N LYS A 107 22.03 -16.81 14.12
CA LYS A 107 22.08 -17.98 15.01
C LYS A 107 23.36 -18.78 14.80
N ASN A 108 23.68 -19.12 13.56
CA ASN A 108 24.86 -19.92 13.22
C ASN A 108 26.17 -19.21 13.58
N ALA A 109 26.21 -17.87 13.46
CA ALA A 109 27.31 -17.04 13.94
C ALA A 109 27.43 -17.07 15.47
N ASN A 110 26.31 -16.90 16.19
CA ASN A 110 26.28 -16.93 17.66
C ASN A 110 26.63 -18.32 18.24
N THR A 111 26.27 -19.41 17.56
CA THR A 111 26.64 -20.78 17.96
C THR A 111 28.04 -21.20 17.48
N GLY A 112 28.81 -20.29 16.87
CA GLY A 112 30.18 -20.56 16.42
C GLY A 112 30.28 -21.59 15.29
N THR A 113 29.17 -21.84 14.59
CA THR A 113 29.04 -22.85 13.52
C THR A 113 29.27 -22.26 12.13
N LEU A 114 29.15 -20.93 12.03
CA LEU A 114 29.52 -20.16 10.85
C LEU A 114 30.99 -19.75 10.98
N ASP A 115 31.80 -20.02 9.96
CA ASP A 115 33.17 -19.52 9.89
C ASP A 115 33.15 -18.02 9.59
N VAL A 116 33.13 -17.22 10.67
CA VAL A 116 33.05 -15.76 10.63
C VAL A 116 34.45 -15.18 10.38
N SER A 117 35.04 -15.55 9.25
CA SER A 117 36.22 -14.85 8.75
C SER A 117 35.82 -13.41 8.34
N GLY A 118 36.74 -12.45 8.48
CA GLY A 118 36.45 -11.05 8.13
C GLY A 118 36.02 -10.87 6.65
N ASP A 119 36.44 -11.78 5.77
CA ASP A 119 36.03 -11.82 4.36
C ASP A 119 34.56 -12.25 4.20
N THR A 120 34.11 -13.23 4.99
CA THR A 120 32.71 -13.68 4.99
C THR A 120 31.76 -12.58 5.50
N GLU A 121 32.19 -11.82 6.51
CA GLU A 121 31.42 -10.69 7.04
C GLU A 121 31.30 -9.56 6.02
N GLN A 122 32.38 -9.26 5.30
CA GLN A 122 32.38 -8.26 4.23
C GLN A 122 31.45 -8.67 3.08
N GLN A 123 31.52 -9.93 2.61
CA GLN A 123 30.64 -10.44 1.56
C GLN A 123 29.16 -10.38 1.94
N LEU A 124 28.82 -10.61 3.22
CA LEU A 124 27.46 -10.48 3.73
C LEU A 124 26.98 -9.02 3.78
N GLN A 125 27.85 -8.09 4.19
CA GLN A 125 27.53 -6.67 4.17
C GLN A 125 27.31 -6.17 2.74
N ASP A 126 28.17 -6.54 1.80
CA ASP A 126 28.07 -6.17 0.39
C ASP A 126 26.76 -6.70 -0.22
N ALA A 127 26.42 -7.96 0.05
CA ALA A 127 25.16 -8.56 -0.39
C ALA A 127 23.93 -7.84 0.19
N CYS A 128 23.94 -7.50 1.48
CA CYS A 128 22.86 -6.73 2.09
C CYS A 128 22.74 -5.34 1.45
N GLN A 129 23.85 -4.67 1.21
CA GLN A 129 23.88 -3.35 0.58
C GLN A 129 23.35 -3.40 -0.85
N ALA A 130 23.69 -4.43 -1.63
CA ALA A 130 23.16 -4.65 -2.97
C ALA A 130 21.62 -4.85 -2.96
N ILE A 131 21.09 -5.61 -1.99
CA ILE A 131 19.65 -5.80 -1.83
C ILE A 131 18.94 -4.49 -1.46
N PHE A 132 19.52 -3.69 -0.55
CA PHE A 132 18.98 -2.38 -0.22
C PHE A 132 19.00 -1.43 -1.42
N ALA A 133 20.09 -1.40 -2.18
CA ALA A 133 20.19 -0.59 -3.39
C ALA A 133 19.13 -0.99 -4.44
N MET A 134 18.93 -2.29 -4.67
CA MET A 134 17.87 -2.79 -5.56
C MET A 134 16.48 -2.40 -5.06
N ARG A 135 16.22 -2.51 -3.76
CA ARG A 135 14.95 -2.10 -3.15
C ARG A 135 14.70 -0.60 -3.36
N GLU A 136 15.66 0.25 -3.05
CA GLU A 136 15.51 1.70 -3.19
C GLU A 136 15.31 2.10 -4.66
N ALA A 137 16.07 1.51 -5.60
CA ALA A 137 15.89 1.74 -7.03
C ALA A 137 14.45 1.42 -7.50
N LEU A 138 13.87 0.32 -7.02
CA LEU A 138 12.48 -0.04 -7.30
C LEU A 138 11.48 0.96 -6.69
N PHE A 139 11.69 1.40 -5.45
CA PHE A 139 10.83 2.40 -4.82
C PHE A 139 10.90 3.77 -5.52
N VAL A 140 12.09 4.19 -5.94
CA VAL A 140 12.29 5.43 -6.71
C VAL A 140 11.59 5.34 -8.07
N ALA A 141 11.77 4.24 -8.80
CA ALA A 141 11.08 4.02 -10.08
C ALA A 141 9.54 4.09 -9.95
N LEU A 142 8.99 3.56 -8.84
CA LEU A 142 7.56 3.63 -8.54
C LEU A 142 7.10 5.04 -8.11
N ARG A 143 7.88 5.74 -7.27
CA ARG A 143 7.54 7.11 -6.79
C ARG A 143 7.60 8.15 -7.90
N LEU A 144 8.61 8.10 -8.75
CA LEU A 144 8.74 9.03 -9.89
C LEU A 144 7.56 8.91 -10.86
N ARG A 145 6.93 7.74 -10.94
CA ARG A 145 5.73 7.50 -11.75
C ARG A 145 4.43 7.89 -11.05
N SER A 146 4.38 7.85 -9.72
CA SER A 146 3.21 8.28 -8.95
C SER A 146 3.05 9.81 -8.88
N GLY A 147 4.12 10.58 -9.14
CA GLY A 147 4.12 12.05 -9.08
C GLY A 147 3.97 12.78 -10.43
N GLY A 148 3.90 12.07 -11.56
CA GLY A 148 3.96 12.65 -12.91
C GLY A 148 2.63 12.62 -13.69
N GLY A 149 1.50 12.89 -13.04
CA GLY A 149 0.18 12.93 -13.69
C GLY A 149 -0.50 14.28 -13.51
N SER A 150 -0.02 15.28 -14.24
CA SER A 150 -0.73 16.53 -14.54
C SER A 150 -1.82 16.28 -15.57
#